data_AF-A0A7S0LNZ3-F1
#
_entry.id   AF-A0A7S0LNZ3-F1
#
_cell.length_a   1.000
_cell.length_b   1.000
_cell.length_c   1.000
_cell.angle_alpha   90.00
_cell.angle_beta   90.00
_cell.angle_gamma   90.00
#
_symmetry.space_group_name_H-M   'P 1'
#
loop_
_entity.id
_entity.type
_entity.pdbx_description
1 polymer ?
#
loop_
_entity_poly.entity_id
_entity_poly.type
_entity_poly.pdbx_seq_one_letter_code
_entity_poly.pdbx_strand_id
1 'polypeptide(L)'
;LSDPYLRVKILELSEEVVAQTSCVKNSENPVWNERLELFVTTRPPAPLLLLELWDKDWDKDNDLLGMLEVRLPSGDTGAQSAVLKGHRGMPNIPVTFRWTWREPQEETAPPASLLLFQMSASGVPDSDPRTGSGLADPYLRFELQEVTGFVVAETRHVMNTANPIWSDELQLPLLSTATQPLLRVSLWDKDFEQADDLLASLDLSLPNQAEPAHTLSKILKGHAGFPDVPLTFSYRIEEKARQ
;
A
#
# COMPACT_ATOMS: atom_id res chain seq x y z
N LEU A 1 14.45 -28.44 2.62
CA LEU A 1 15.12 -27.14 2.46
C LEU A 1 14.08 -26.23 1.84
N SER A 2 13.85 -25.07 2.45
CA SER A 2 12.87 -24.10 1.99
C SER A 2 13.49 -23.14 0.98
N ASP A 3 12.63 -22.45 0.24
CA ASP A 3 12.92 -21.39 -0.72
C ASP A 3 12.45 -20.02 -0.16
N PRO A 4 13.00 -19.56 0.99
CA PRO A 4 12.41 -18.47 1.76
C PRO A 4 12.48 -17.09 1.09
N TYR A 5 11.42 -16.30 1.31
CA TYR A 5 11.35 -14.87 0.98
C TYR A 5 10.52 -14.12 2.03
N LEU A 6 10.84 -12.84 2.24
CA LEU A 6 10.14 -11.97 3.17
C LEU A 6 9.17 -11.06 2.44
N ARG A 7 7.97 -10.90 2.99
CA ARG A 7 6.99 -9.87 2.64
C ARG A 7 6.90 -8.86 3.77
N VAL A 8 6.70 -7.61 3.42
CA VAL A 8 6.60 -6.48 4.35
C VAL A 8 5.25 -5.81 4.13
N LYS A 9 4.55 -5.48 5.21
CA LYS A 9 3.35 -4.63 5.23
C LYS A 9 3.59 -3.47 6.20
N ILE A 10 2.97 -2.32 5.97
CA ILE A 10 2.93 -1.22 6.94
C ILE A 10 1.51 -1.13 7.44
N LEU A 11 1.26 -1.65 8.64
CA LEU A 11 -0.11 -1.88 9.13
C LEU A 11 -0.91 -0.59 9.33
N GLU A 12 -0.27 0.56 9.58
CA GLU A 12 -1.01 1.83 9.66
C GLU A 12 -1.41 2.42 8.31
N LEU A 13 -0.89 1.89 7.21
CA LEU A 13 -1.22 2.34 5.86
C LEU A 13 -2.09 1.32 5.12
N SER A 14 -1.96 0.04 5.44
CA SER A 14 -2.46 -1.03 4.59
C SER A 14 -2.32 -2.45 5.18
N GLU A 15 -3.26 -3.34 4.83
CA GLU A 15 -3.09 -4.81 4.96
C GLU A 15 -2.36 -5.49 3.79
N GLU A 16 -2.05 -4.75 2.72
CA GLU A 16 -1.36 -5.23 1.52
C GLU A 16 0.16 -5.28 1.71
N VAL A 17 0.80 -6.18 0.98
CA VAL A 17 2.26 -6.37 0.99
C VAL A 17 2.93 -5.21 0.28
N VAL A 18 3.57 -4.30 1.00
CA VAL A 18 4.24 -3.12 0.42
C VAL A 18 5.61 -3.40 -0.21
N ALA A 19 6.26 -4.50 0.15
CA ALA A 19 7.51 -4.92 -0.46
C ALA A 19 7.77 -6.41 -0.21
N GLN A 20 8.59 -7.04 -1.06
CA GLN A 20 9.08 -8.38 -0.80
C GLN A 20 10.50 -8.57 -1.31
N THR A 21 11.25 -9.48 -0.70
CA THR A 21 12.57 -9.90 -1.19
C THR A 21 12.43 -10.88 -2.34
N SER A 22 13.54 -11.11 -3.04
CA SER A 22 13.68 -12.29 -3.88
C SER A 22 13.70 -13.57 -3.04
N CYS A 23 13.59 -14.70 -3.72
CA CYS A 23 13.61 -16.02 -3.11
C CYS A 23 15.04 -16.56 -3.05
N VAL A 24 15.46 -17.03 -1.87
CA VAL A 24 16.73 -17.75 -1.69
C VAL A 24 16.44 -19.25 -1.76
N LYS A 25 16.95 -19.93 -2.78
CA LYS A 25 16.65 -21.35 -2.98
C LYS A 25 17.35 -22.26 -1.97
N ASN A 26 16.63 -23.27 -1.49
CA ASN A 26 17.10 -24.39 -0.70
C ASN A 26 17.95 -23.97 0.51
N SER A 27 17.46 -23.04 1.33
CA SER A 27 18.18 -22.51 2.49
C SER A 27 17.31 -22.47 3.76
N GLU A 28 17.90 -22.90 4.88
CA GLU A 28 17.33 -22.77 6.23
C GLU A 28 17.86 -21.53 6.98
N ASN A 29 18.90 -20.88 6.43
CA ASN A 29 19.51 -19.68 6.99
C ASN A 29 19.70 -18.66 5.86
N PRO A 30 18.60 -18.18 5.25
CA PRO A 30 18.68 -17.27 4.11
C PRO A 30 19.33 -15.94 4.48
N VAL A 31 20.17 -15.45 3.57
CA VAL A 31 20.71 -14.10 3.61
C VAL A 31 20.39 -13.45 2.27
N TRP A 32 19.37 -12.60 2.25
CA TRP A 32 18.93 -11.92 1.02
C TRP A 32 19.92 -10.84 0.58
N ASN A 33 20.47 -10.07 1.53
CA ASN A 33 21.28 -8.87 1.25
C ASN A 33 20.59 -7.89 0.27
N GLU A 34 19.27 -7.85 0.31
CA GLU A 34 18.44 -6.99 -0.52
C GLU A 34 18.02 -5.74 0.24
N ARG A 35 18.00 -4.61 -0.47
CA ARG A 35 17.41 -3.36 0.03
C ARG A 35 16.02 -3.22 -0.60
N LEU A 36 15.00 -3.24 0.25
CA LEU A 36 13.64 -2.90 -0.15
C LEU A 36 13.43 -1.40 0.02
N GLU A 37 12.89 -0.74 -1.00
CA GLU A 37 12.53 0.67 -0.96
C GLU A 37 11.01 0.80 -0.83
N LEU A 38 10.59 1.46 0.25
CA LEU A 38 9.19 1.68 0.58
C LEU A 38 8.94 3.18 0.49
N PHE A 39 8.00 3.59 -0.37
CA PHE A 39 7.66 4.99 -0.55
C PHE A 39 6.32 5.27 0.13
N VAL A 40 6.32 6.22 1.05
CA VAL A 40 5.10 6.66 1.72
C VAL A 40 4.99 8.18 1.56
N THR A 41 3.77 8.66 1.38
CA THR A 41 3.51 10.10 1.18
C THR A 41 3.65 10.91 2.46
N THR A 42 3.34 10.29 3.60
CA THR A 42 3.46 10.91 4.92
C THR A 42 4.23 9.97 5.84
N ARG A 43 5.21 10.50 6.57
CA ARG A 43 5.95 9.74 7.58
C ARG A 43 5.05 9.39 8.77
N PRO A 44 4.77 8.10 9.05
CA PRO A 44 4.09 7.72 10.27
C PRO A 44 4.99 8.03 11.48
N PRO A 45 4.45 8.56 12.61
CA PRO A 45 5.25 8.88 13.79
C PRO A 45 6.03 7.69 14.37
N ALA A 46 5.48 6.49 14.21
CA ALA A 46 6.12 5.23 14.59
C ALA A 46 5.57 4.11 13.70
N PRO A 47 6.18 3.82 12.54
CA PRO A 47 5.66 2.81 11.61
C PRO A 47 5.64 1.41 12.23
N LEU A 48 4.51 0.69 12.13
CA LEU A 48 4.34 -0.71 12.49
C LEU A 48 4.45 -1.57 11.23
N LEU A 49 5.53 -2.33 11.16
CA LEU A 49 5.73 -3.28 10.09
C LEU A 49 5.17 -4.64 10.49
N LEU A 50 4.48 -5.30 9.56
CA LEU A 50 4.27 -6.75 9.62
C LEU A 50 5.21 -7.41 8.61
N LEU A 51 6.13 -8.23 9.11
CA LEU A 51 7.01 -9.07 8.33
C LEU A 51 6.43 -10.48 8.29
N GLU A 52 6.25 -11.02 7.10
CA GLU A 52 5.82 -12.39 6.87
C GLU A 52 6.93 -13.15 6.13
N LEU A 53 7.40 -14.26 6.70
CA LEU A 53 8.37 -15.15 6.06
C LEU A 53 7.63 -16.30 5.40
N TRP A 54 7.83 -16.46 4.11
CA TRP A 54 7.15 -17.46 3.28
C TRP A 54 8.15 -18.40 2.63
N ASP A 55 7.74 -19.65 2.44
CA ASP A 55 8.42 -20.64 1.59
C ASP A 55 7.83 -20.58 0.18
N LYS A 56 8.67 -20.53 -0.85
CA LYS A 56 8.19 -20.53 -2.23
C LYS A 56 8.10 -21.96 -2.75
N ASP A 57 6.88 -22.45 -2.93
CA ASP A 57 6.62 -23.73 -3.56
C ASP A 57 6.31 -23.55 -5.05
N TRP A 58 6.85 -24.43 -5.88
CA TRP A 58 6.70 -24.35 -7.34
C TRP A 58 5.51 -25.16 -7.85
N ASP A 59 4.96 -26.07 -7.04
CA ASP A 59 3.87 -26.98 -7.39
C ASP A 59 2.65 -26.89 -6.44
N LYS A 60 2.71 -26.03 -5.41
CA LYS A 60 1.65 -25.82 -4.40
C LYS A 60 1.55 -24.36 -3.99
N ASP A 61 0.53 -24.04 -3.21
CA ASP A 61 0.43 -22.76 -2.52
C ASP A 61 1.61 -22.59 -1.56
N ASN A 62 2.21 -21.41 -1.55
CA ASN A 62 3.34 -21.07 -0.69
C ASN A 62 2.99 -21.21 0.79
N ASP A 63 3.90 -21.77 1.58
CA ASP A 63 3.71 -21.93 3.03
C ASP A 63 4.18 -20.70 3.82
N LEU A 64 3.33 -20.18 4.69
CA LEU A 64 3.73 -19.17 5.67
C LEU A 64 4.52 -19.83 6.80
N LEU A 65 5.78 -19.42 6.98
CA LEU A 65 6.69 -19.97 7.97
C LEU A 65 6.61 -19.23 9.30
N GLY A 66 6.48 -17.90 9.28
CA GLY A 66 6.38 -17.10 10.50
C GLY A 66 6.09 -15.62 10.27
N MET A 67 5.69 -14.94 11.34
CA MET A 67 5.26 -13.54 11.30
C MET A 67 5.84 -12.72 12.44
N LEU A 68 6.07 -11.43 12.19
CA LEU A 68 6.52 -10.46 13.17
C LEU A 68 5.86 -9.11 12.93
N GLU A 69 5.12 -8.63 13.93
CA GLU A 69 4.76 -7.23 14.04
C GLU A 69 5.85 -6.48 14.81
N VAL A 70 6.44 -5.45 14.20
CA VAL A 70 7.53 -4.68 14.79
C VAL A 70 7.35 -3.19 14.54
N ARG A 71 7.31 -2.42 15.62
CA ARG A 71 7.28 -0.96 15.54
C ARG A 71 8.69 -0.42 15.36
N LEU A 72 8.91 0.36 14.31
CA LEU A 72 10.20 1.02 14.10
C LEU A 72 10.38 2.15 15.13
N PRO A 73 11.54 2.23 15.79
CA PRO A 73 11.86 3.34 16.68
C PRO A 73 11.83 4.68 15.94
N SER A 74 11.53 5.76 16.67
CA SER A 74 11.71 7.11 16.16
C SER A 74 13.19 7.36 15.81
N GLY A 75 13.45 7.92 14.62
CA GLY A 75 14.79 8.20 14.11
C GLY A 75 14.90 7.87 12.63
N ASP A 76 16.03 8.23 12.02
CA ASP A 76 16.23 8.05 10.58
C ASP A 76 17.00 6.79 10.22
N THR A 77 17.52 6.04 11.18
CA THR A 77 18.10 4.73 10.92
C THR A 77 18.12 3.86 12.16
N GLY A 78 18.11 2.55 11.96
CA GLY A 78 18.27 1.58 13.03
C GLY A 78 18.57 0.19 12.52
N ALA A 79 18.82 -0.70 13.47
CA ALA A 79 18.94 -2.14 13.24
C ALA A 79 17.98 -2.84 14.20
N GLN A 80 17.31 -3.87 13.71
CA GLN A 80 16.41 -4.70 14.49
C GLN A 80 16.88 -6.14 14.49
N SER A 81 16.77 -6.77 15.65
CA SER A 81 16.98 -8.21 15.84
C SER A 81 15.79 -8.70 16.64
N ALA A 82 14.99 -9.56 16.03
CA ALA A 82 13.71 -9.99 16.54
C ALA A 82 13.45 -11.45 16.18
N VAL A 83 12.29 -11.96 16.60
CA VAL A 83 11.92 -13.36 16.40
C VAL A 83 10.54 -13.39 15.76
N LEU A 84 10.46 -13.93 14.55
CA LEU A 84 9.21 -14.29 13.88
C LEU A 84 8.55 -15.42 14.68
N LYS A 85 7.28 -15.25 15.03
CA LYS A 85 6.47 -16.31 15.61
C LYS A 85 6.15 -17.33 14.52
N GLY A 86 6.54 -18.58 14.74
CA GLY A 86 6.29 -19.64 13.77
C GLY A 86 4.80 -19.90 13.55
N HIS A 87 4.40 -20.16 12.30
CA HIS A 87 3.02 -20.42 11.93
C HIS A 87 2.72 -21.93 11.87
N ARG A 88 1.53 -22.38 12.28
CA ARG A 88 1.07 -23.80 12.22
C ARG A 88 2.06 -24.83 12.80
N GLY A 89 2.71 -24.49 13.91
CA GLY A 89 3.66 -25.39 14.60
C GLY A 89 5.09 -25.33 14.08
N MET A 90 5.38 -24.44 13.12
CA MET A 90 6.75 -24.10 12.76
C MET A 90 7.48 -23.47 13.96
N PRO A 91 8.80 -23.65 14.07
CA PRO A 91 9.59 -23.03 15.13
C PRO A 91 9.62 -21.52 14.97
N ASN A 92 9.94 -20.82 16.05
CA ASN A 92 10.23 -19.39 16.02
C ASN A 92 11.54 -19.14 15.26
N ILE A 93 11.56 -18.11 14.42
CA ILE A 93 12.67 -17.86 13.48
C ILE A 93 13.31 -16.51 13.80
N PRO A 94 14.60 -16.45 14.16
CA PRO A 94 15.28 -15.18 14.36
C PRO A 94 15.41 -14.43 13.03
N VAL A 95 15.19 -13.11 13.07
CA VAL A 95 15.34 -12.23 11.91
C VAL A 95 16.11 -10.99 12.31
N THR A 96 17.00 -10.54 11.43
CA THR A 96 17.75 -9.31 11.59
C THR A 96 17.64 -8.45 10.34
N PHE A 97 17.38 -7.17 10.51
CA PHE A 97 17.33 -6.22 9.40
C PHE A 97 17.84 -4.85 9.82
N ARG A 98 18.21 -4.03 8.85
CA ARG A 98 18.56 -2.62 9.03
C ARG A 98 17.57 -1.77 8.27
N TRP A 99 17.29 -0.58 8.78
CA TRP A 99 16.37 0.35 8.15
C TRP A 99 16.97 1.75 8.18
N THR A 100 16.57 2.55 7.19
CA THR A 100 16.93 3.96 7.08
C THR A 100 15.75 4.71 6.51
N TRP A 101 15.25 5.72 7.22
CA TRP A 101 14.39 6.74 6.68
C TRP A 101 15.22 7.78 5.94
N ARG A 102 14.83 8.13 4.72
CA ARG A 102 15.45 9.23 3.98
C ARG A 102 14.37 10.03 3.28
N GLU A 103 14.53 11.35 3.35
CA GLU A 103 13.86 12.22 2.40
C GLU A 103 14.46 11.97 1.00
N PRO A 104 13.67 12.04 -0.07
CA PRO A 104 14.18 11.88 -1.43
C PRO A 104 15.29 12.89 -1.73
N GLN A 105 16.53 12.43 -1.98
CA GLN A 105 17.59 13.31 -2.52
C GLN A 105 17.38 13.52 -4.02
N GLU A 106 17.71 14.70 -4.57
CA GLU A 106 17.42 15.07 -5.96
C GLU A 106 17.86 14.02 -7.00
N GLU A 107 19.04 13.40 -6.80
CA GLU A 107 19.63 12.37 -7.67
C GLU A 107 18.97 10.99 -7.55
N THR A 108 18.39 10.66 -6.40
CA THR A 108 17.65 9.40 -6.15
C THR A 108 16.15 9.57 -6.26
N ALA A 109 15.70 10.80 -6.49
CA ALA A 109 14.31 11.11 -6.43
C ALA A 109 13.61 10.62 -7.71
N PRO A 110 12.35 10.16 -7.57
CA PRO A 110 11.56 9.60 -8.66
C PRO A 110 11.58 10.48 -9.92
N PRO A 111 11.70 9.89 -11.13
CA PRO A 111 11.75 10.64 -12.38
C PRO A 111 10.46 11.44 -12.67
N ALA A 112 9.33 11.02 -12.11
CA ALA A 112 8.07 11.73 -12.22
C ALA A 112 7.21 11.51 -10.98
N SER A 113 6.11 12.25 -10.89
CA SER A 113 5.09 12.10 -9.86
C SER A 113 3.71 12.09 -10.48
N LEU A 114 2.90 11.13 -10.07
CA LEU A 114 1.47 11.08 -10.35
C LEU A 114 0.73 11.92 -9.31
N LEU A 115 0.09 12.99 -9.75
CA LEU A 115 -0.77 13.82 -8.91
C LEU A 115 -2.23 13.41 -9.08
N LEU A 116 -2.95 13.33 -7.95
CA LEU A 116 -4.36 12.93 -7.86
C LEU A 116 -5.14 13.99 -7.08
N PHE A 117 -6.24 14.48 -7.63
CA PHE A 117 -7.01 15.59 -7.07
C PHE A 117 -8.45 15.60 -7.60
N GLN A 118 -9.30 16.51 -7.11
CA GLN A 118 -10.72 16.63 -7.52
C GLN A 118 -11.49 15.30 -7.43
N MET A 119 -11.37 14.64 -6.29
CA MET A 119 -11.91 13.31 -6.06
C MET A 119 -13.33 13.39 -5.45
N SER A 120 -14.26 12.61 -5.98
CA SER A 120 -15.59 12.46 -5.42
C SER A 120 -16.21 11.09 -5.73
N ALA A 121 -16.99 10.57 -4.80
CA ALA A 121 -17.79 9.36 -5.01
C ALA A 121 -19.26 9.65 -4.72
N SER A 122 -20.15 8.79 -5.22
CA SER A 122 -21.59 8.91 -4.95
C SER A 122 -22.22 7.54 -4.71
N GLY A 123 -23.25 7.52 -3.85
CA GLY A 123 -23.93 6.28 -3.49
C GLY A 123 -23.05 5.28 -2.74
N VAL A 124 -22.11 5.76 -1.92
CA VAL A 124 -21.32 4.91 -1.02
C VAL A 124 -22.27 4.18 -0.06
N PRO A 125 -22.17 2.84 0.06
CA PRO A 125 -23.02 2.06 0.96
C PRO A 125 -22.70 2.35 2.43
N ASP A 126 -23.67 2.11 3.31
CA ASP A 126 -23.50 2.12 4.76
C ASP A 126 -22.73 0.86 5.20
N SER A 127 -21.56 1.03 5.82
CA SER A 127 -20.78 -0.07 6.44
C SER A 127 -20.87 -0.09 7.97
N ASP A 128 -21.67 0.79 8.58
CA ASP A 128 -21.81 0.91 10.05
C ASP A 128 -23.16 0.38 10.62
N PRO A 129 -23.62 -0.84 10.28
CA PRO A 129 -25.02 -1.23 10.46
C PRO A 129 -25.46 -1.50 11.91
N ARG A 130 -24.54 -1.54 12.89
CA ARG A 130 -24.86 -1.95 14.27
C ARG A 130 -24.87 -0.82 15.29
N THR A 131 -24.15 0.28 15.05
CA THR A 131 -23.98 1.37 16.03
C THR A 131 -23.82 2.76 15.41
N GLY A 132 -23.80 2.90 14.08
CA GLY A 132 -23.48 4.17 13.41
C GLY A 132 -24.68 5.01 12.96
N SER A 133 -24.38 6.06 12.21
CA SER A 133 -25.34 7.04 11.69
C SER A 133 -26.21 6.51 10.54
N GLY A 134 -25.93 5.31 10.04
CA GLY A 134 -26.48 4.77 8.80
C GLY A 134 -25.76 5.27 7.55
N LEU A 135 -24.52 5.79 7.69
CA LEU A 135 -23.66 6.31 6.64
C LEU A 135 -22.21 5.93 6.95
N ALA A 136 -21.42 5.68 5.91
CA ALA A 136 -19.99 5.42 6.01
C ALA A 136 -19.15 6.67 6.30
N ASP A 137 -17.91 6.47 6.73
CA ASP A 137 -16.80 7.42 6.85
C ASP A 137 -15.76 7.20 5.72
N PRO A 138 -16.10 7.41 4.43
CA PRO A 138 -15.30 6.94 3.32
C PRO A 138 -13.98 7.68 3.11
N TYR A 139 -12.94 6.92 2.74
CA TYR A 139 -11.67 7.43 2.23
C TYR A 139 -11.18 6.62 1.01
N LEU A 140 -10.36 7.26 0.17
CA LEU A 140 -9.73 6.62 -0.98
C LEU A 140 -8.29 6.24 -0.67
N ARG A 141 -7.90 5.10 -1.22
CA ARG A 141 -6.53 4.63 -1.26
C ARG A 141 -6.11 4.36 -2.70
N PHE A 142 -4.94 4.88 -3.04
CA PHE A 142 -4.32 4.73 -4.35
C PHE A 142 -2.99 4.00 -4.21
N GLU A 143 -2.78 2.97 -5.02
CA GLU A 143 -1.60 2.11 -4.95
C GLU A 143 -1.02 1.88 -6.34
N LEU A 144 0.25 2.22 -6.53
CA LEU A 144 0.99 1.87 -7.75
C LEU A 144 1.52 0.44 -7.65
N GLN A 145 1.14 -0.39 -8.61
CA GLN A 145 1.53 -1.78 -8.73
C GLN A 145 2.81 -1.94 -9.58
N GLU A 146 3.84 -1.14 -9.30
CA GLU A 146 5.13 -1.21 -10.01
C GLU A 146 6.05 -2.32 -9.48
N VAL A 147 6.93 -2.84 -10.34
CA VAL A 147 7.71 -4.08 -10.13
C VAL A 147 8.71 -4.00 -8.96
N THR A 148 9.09 -2.80 -8.49
CA THR A 148 10.18 -2.64 -7.52
C THR A 148 9.84 -1.83 -6.26
N GLY A 149 8.56 -1.61 -5.96
CA GLY A 149 8.15 -1.00 -4.70
C GLY A 149 6.66 -0.68 -4.68
N PHE A 150 6.02 -0.78 -3.51
CA PHE A 150 4.67 -0.26 -3.36
C PHE A 150 4.74 1.22 -3.02
N VAL A 151 3.98 2.00 -3.78
CA VAL A 151 3.75 3.41 -3.53
C VAL A 151 2.28 3.58 -3.25
N VAL A 152 1.93 4.03 -2.04
CA VAL A 152 0.56 4.19 -1.59
C VAL A 152 0.31 5.63 -1.13
N ALA A 153 -0.87 6.16 -1.46
CA ALA A 153 -1.37 7.43 -0.97
C ALA A 153 -2.85 7.31 -0.62
N GLU A 154 -3.26 8.00 0.44
CA GLU A 154 -4.64 7.94 0.94
C GLU A 154 -5.19 9.34 1.18
N THR A 155 -6.49 9.52 0.96
CA THR A 155 -7.20 10.73 1.37
C THR A 155 -7.52 10.67 2.85
N ARG A 156 -7.88 11.82 3.44
CA ARG A 156 -8.60 11.79 4.72
C ARG A 156 -9.98 11.15 4.53
N HIS A 157 -10.53 10.60 5.60
CA HIS A 157 -11.93 10.15 5.61
C HIS A 157 -12.88 11.35 5.72
N VAL A 158 -14.06 11.23 5.13
CA VAL A 158 -15.14 12.20 5.26
C VAL A 158 -16.24 11.57 6.09
N MET A 159 -16.55 12.16 7.24
CA MET A 159 -17.47 11.54 8.19
C MET A 159 -18.91 11.49 7.68
N ASN A 160 -19.57 10.34 7.89
CA ASN A 160 -21.00 10.08 7.76
C ASN A 160 -21.58 10.61 6.44
N THR A 161 -21.12 10.08 5.31
CA THR A 161 -21.59 10.50 3.99
C THR A 161 -21.65 9.38 2.96
N ALA A 162 -22.73 9.37 2.16
CA ALA A 162 -22.84 8.54 0.97
C ALA A 162 -22.26 9.21 -0.30
N ASN A 163 -21.89 10.50 -0.22
CA ASN A 163 -21.43 11.29 -1.37
C ASN A 163 -20.20 12.13 -1.00
N PRO A 164 -19.07 11.50 -0.69
CA PRO A 164 -17.87 12.20 -0.28
C PRO A 164 -17.28 13.05 -1.42
N ILE A 165 -16.74 14.21 -1.04
CA ILE A 165 -15.87 15.04 -1.85
C ILE A 165 -14.59 15.22 -1.04
N TRP A 166 -13.47 14.74 -1.58
CA TRP A 166 -12.17 14.87 -0.92
C TRP A 166 -11.43 16.09 -1.46
N SER A 167 -11.00 16.96 -0.55
CA SER A 167 -10.21 18.15 -0.90
C SER A 167 -8.71 17.88 -0.97
N ASP A 168 -8.31 16.63 -0.74
CA ASP A 168 -6.91 16.20 -0.70
C ASP A 168 -6.29 16.28 -2.10
N GLU A 169 -5.01 16.64 -2.13
CA GLU A 169 -4.15 16.49 -3.31
C GLU A 169 -3.07 15.48 -2.94
N LEU A 170 -3.07 14.34 -3.62
CA LEU A 170 -2.15 13.25 -3.34
C LEU A 170 -1.08 13.17 -4.41
N GLN A 171 0.12 12.80 -3.99
CA GLN A 171 1.27 12.63 -4.88
C GLN A 171 1.85 11.23 -4.70
N LEU A 172 1.89 10.47 -5.79
CA LEU A 172 2.52 9.16 -5.84
C LEU A 172 3.81 9.27 -6.67
N PRO A 173 4.99 8.98 -6.12
CA PRO A 173 6.21 8.90 -6.92
C PRO A 173 6.14 7.79 -7.96
N LEU A 174 6.46 8.11 -9.21
CA LEU A 174 6.61 7.14 -10.31
C LEU A 174 8.08 6.77 -10.43
N LEU A 175 8.43 5.50 -10.19
CA LEU A 175 9.83 5.04 -10.23
C LEU A 175 10.34 4.88 -11.66
N SER A 176 9.42 4.75 -12.62
CA SER A 176 9.72 4.70 -14.04
C SER A 176 8.61 5.34 -14.86
N THR A 177 8.98 6.13 -15.88
CA THR A 177 8.05 6.62 -16.91
C THR A 177 8.10 5.78 -18.20
N ALA A 178 8.85 4.67 -18.20
CA ALA A 178 9.01 3.82 -19.36
C ALA A 178 7.74 2.99 -19.67
N THR A 179 6.91 2.73 -18.66
CA THR A 179 5.67 1.96 -18.74
C THR A 179 4.50 2.77 -18.21
N GLN A 180 3.28 2.39 -18.60
CA GLN A 180 2.06 2.98 -18.01
C GLN A 180 1.94 2.56 -16.54
N PRO A 181 1.67 3.51 -15.62
CA PRO A 181 1.38 3.20 -14.22
C PRO A 181 0.16 2.31 -14.11
N LEU A 182 0.31 1.17 -13.44
CA LEU A 182 -0.81 0.35 -13.02
C LEU A 182 -1.24 0.84 -11.64
N LEU A 183 -2.43 1.43 -11.56
CA LEU A 183 -2.97 2.05 -10.36
C LEU A 183 -4.14 1.23 -9.85
N ARG A 184 -4.08 0.75 -8.62
CA ARG A 184 -5.23 0.27 -7.86
C ARG A 184 -5.84 1.45 -7.11
N VAL A 185 -7.15 1.60 -7.25
CA VAL A 185 -7.95 2.57 -6.51
C VAL A 185 -8.94 1.79 -5.66
N SER A 186 -8.93 2.01 -4.35
CA SER A 186 -9.83 1.37 -3.40
C SER A 186 -10.55 2.40 -2.56
N LEU A 187 -11.84 2.17 -2.35
CA LEU A 187 -12.71 2.93 -1.46
C LEU A 187 -12.93 2.11 -0.19
N TRP A 188 -12.64 2.73 0.94
CA TRP A 188 -12.68 2.12 2.27
C TRP A 188 -13.60 2.91 3.19
N ASP A 189 -14.15 2.24 4.19
CA ASP A 189 -14.84 2.86 5.32
C ASP A 189 -13.91 2.92 6.53
N LYS A 190 -13.86 4.07 7.21
CA LYS A 190 -13.02 4.25 8.40
C LYS A 190 -13.78 3.78 9.64
N ASP A 191 -13.24 2.75 10.28
CA ASP A 191 -13.67 2.29 11.59
C ASP A 191 -12.74 2.79 12.70
N PHE A 192 -13.32 3.22 13.82
CA PHE A 192 -12.55 3.71 14.98
C PHE A 192 -12.17 2.60 15.98
N GLU A 193 -12.95 1.53 16.04
CA GLU A 193 -12.76 0.42 17.00
C GLU A 193 -12.55 -0.94 16.32
N GLN A 194 -12.67 -0.99 14.99
CA GLN A 194 -12.56 -2.19 14.17
C GLN A 194 -11.57 -1.95 13.02
N ALA A 195 -11.27 -3.00 12.26
CA ALA A 195 -10.55 -2.86 11.02
C ALA A 195 -11.44 -2.18 9.98
N ASP A 196 -10.85 -1.32 9.17
CA ASP A 196 -11.53 -0.56 8.12
C ASP A 196 -12.10 -1.50 7.04
N ASP A 197 -13.34 -1.25 6.62
CA ASP A 197 -14.02 -2.09 5.62
C ASP A 197 -13.65 -1.70 4.18
N LEU A 198 -13.19 -2.66 3.38
CA LEU A 198 -13.03 -2.45 1.93
C LEU A 198 -14.40 -2.48 1.24
N LEU A 199 -14.85 -1.33 0.76
CA LEU A 199 -16.15 -1.20 0.10
C LEU A 199 -16.09 -1.58 -1.38
N ALA A 200 -15.15 -0.98 -2.13
CA ALA A 200 -15.06 -1.18 -3.57
C ALA A 200 -13.64 -0.91 -4.11
N SER A 201 -13.24 -1.53 -5.22
CA SER A 201 -11.96 -1.21 -5.87
C SER A 201 -11.95 -1.35 -7.39
N LEU A 202 -10.91 -0.79 -8.01
CA LEU A 202 -10.63 -0.87 -9.44
C LEU A 202 -9.13 -0.82 -9.72
N ASP A 203 -8.65 -1.72 -10.58
CA ASP A 203 -7.32 -1.65 -11.16
C ASP A 203 -7.39 -0.98 -12.54
N LEU A 204 -6.52 -0.01 -12.80
CA LEU A 204 -6.50 0.75 -14.05
C LEU A 204 -5.08 1.08 -14.50
N SER A 205 -4.82 0.92 -15.80
CA SER A 205 -3.60 1.42 -16.44
C SER A 205 -3.79 2.88 -16.79
N LEU A 206 -2.97 3.76 -16.22
CA LEU A 206 -2.96 5.17 -16.54
C LEU A 206 -2.10 5.42 -17.78
N PRO A 207 -2.64 6.06 -18.84
CA PRO A 207 -1.81 6.58 -19.90
C PRO A 207 -0.72 7.52 -19.38
N ASN A 208 0.52 7.36 -19.85
CA ASN A 208 1.63 8.28 -19.58
C ASN A 208 1.35 9.62 -20.25
N GLN A 209 0.65 10.52 -19.56
CA GLN A 209 0.30 11.84 -20.06
C GLN A 209 0.56 12.91 -19.00
N ALA A 210 1.38 13.89 -19.38
CA ALA A 210 1.85 14.93 -18.48
C ALA A 210 0.82 16.07 -18.30
N GLU A 211 0.29 16.61 -19.40
CA GLU A 211 -0.69 17.70 -19.42
C GLU A 211 -1.56 17.66 -20.71
N PRO A 212 -2.81 18.19 -20.70
CA PRO A 212 -3.53 18.70 -19.54
C PRO A 212 -3.99 17.59 -18.57
N ALA A 213 -4.30 17.96 -17.33
CA ALA A 213 -4.92 17.04 -16.37
C ALA A 213 -6.18 16.35 -16.93
N HIS A 214 -6.35 15.09 -16.58
CA HIS A 214 -7.43 14.25 -17.09
C HIS A 214 -8.38 13.82 -15.98
N THR A 215 -9.67 14.03 -16.18
CA THR A 215 -10.72 13.58 -15.27
C THR A 215 -11.26 12.22 -15.70
N LEU A 216 -11.19 11.25 -14.80
CA LEU A 216 -11.72 9.91 -14.98
C LEU A 216 -12.98 9.74 -14.14
N SER A 217 -14.07 9.32 -14.78
CA SER A 217 -15.25 8.78 -14.10
C SER A 217 -15.28 7.27 -14.30
N LYS A 218 -15.24 6.52 -13.20
CA LYS A 218 -15.16 5.06 -13.16
C LYS A 218 -16.20 4.49 -12.21
N ILE A 219 -16.42 3.19 -12.33
CA ILE A 219 -17.24 2.42 -11.39
C ILE A 219 -16.28 1.47 -10.66
N LEU A 220 -16.13 1.66 -9.35
CA LEU A 220 -15.42 0.72 -8.50
C LEU A 220 -16.28 -0.52 -8.29
N LYS A 221 -15.65 -1.70 -8.27
CA LYS A 221 -16.32 -2.98 -8.05
C LYS A 221 -16.48 -3.24 -6.57
N GLY A 222 -17.71 -3.46 -6.13
CA GLY A 222 -18.02 -3.71 -4.72
C GLY A 222 -17.44 -5.03 -4.21
N HIS A 223 -17.00 -5.05 -2.96
CA HIS A 223 -16.46 -6.23 -2.27
C HIS A 223 -17.42 -6.71 -1.18
N ALA A 224 -17.27 -7.95 -0.70
CA ALA A 224 -18.03 -8.49 0.44
C ALA A 224 -19.57 -8.34 0.37
N GLY A 225 -20.14 -8.19 -0.83
CA GLY A 225 -21.58 -7.98 -1.04
C GLY A 225 -22.01 -6.51 -1.12
N PHE A 226 -21.08 -5.56 -0.96
CA PHE A 226 -21.31 -4.15 -1.24
C PHE A 226 -21.59 -3.90 -2.73
N PRO A 227 -22.42 -2.90 -3.07
CA PRO A 227 -22.67 -2.51 -4.45
C PRO A 227 -21.45 -1.87 -5.11
N ASP A 228 -21.45 -1.83 -6.44
CA ASP A 228 -20.52 -1.04 -7.23
C ASP A 228 -20.70 0.46 -6.93
N VAL A 229 -19.59 1.21 -6.83
CA VAL A 229 -19.60 2.63 -6.44
C VAL A 229 -19.01 3.52 -7.54
N PRO A 230 -19.77 4.50 -8.06
CA PRO A 230 -19.22 5.53 -8.94
C PRO A 230 -18.16 6.39 -8.25
N LEU A 231 -17.02 6.57 -8.92
CA LEU A 231 -15.91 7.40 -8.50
C LEU A 231 -15.50 8.35 -9.64
N THR A 232 -15.23 9.61 -9.32
CA THR A 232 -14.58 10.56 -10.21
C THR A 232 -13.31 11.09 -9.56
N PHE A 233 -12.22 11.18 -10.32
CA PHE A 233 -10.98 11.84 -9.89
C PHE A 233 -10.22 12.42 -11.09
N SER A 234 -9.44 13.46 -10.86
CA SER A 234 -8.51 14.02 -11.84
C SER A 234 -7.09 13.56 -11.54
N TYR A 235 -6.28 13.37 -12.58
CA TYR A 235 -4.87 13.07 -12.44
C TYR A 235 -4.01 13.79 -13.48
N ARG A 236 -2.73 13.97 -13.16
CA ARG A 236 -1.67 14.37 -14.11
C ARG A 236 -0.33 13.78 -13.71
N ILE A 237 0.60 13.69 -14.67
CA ILE A 237 1.97 13.25 -14.41
C ILE A 237 2.91 14.44 -14.53
N GLU A 238 3.56 14.81 -13.44
CA GLU A 238 4.62 15.82 -13.46
C GLU A 238 5.98 15.13 -13.57
N GLU A 239 6.62 15.24 -14.74
CA GLU A 239 8.01 14.83 -14.90
C GLU A 239 8.92 15.81 -14.18
N LYS A 240 9.98 15.30 -13.55
CA LYS A 240 11.05 16.18 -13.08
C LYS A 240 11.67 16.90 -14.27
N ALA A 241 11.78 18.23 -14.17
CA ALA A 241 12.53 19.01 -15.14
C ALA A 241 13.97 18.47 -15.20
N ARG A 242 14.39 18.02 -16.38
CA ARG A 242 15.81 17.72 -16.62
C ARG A 242 16.57 19.04 -16.55
N GLN A 243 17.39 19.23 -15.51
CA GLN A 243 18.39 20.29 -15.50
C GLN A 243 19.52 19.95 -16.47
#